data_AF-A0A8B5WQ62-F1
#
_entry.id   AF-A0A8B5WQ62-F1
#
_cell.length_a   1.000
_cell.length_b   1.000
_cell.length_c   1.000
_cell.angle_alpha   90.00
_cell.angle_beta   90.00
_cell.angle_gamma   90.00
#
_symmetry.space_group_name_H-M   'P 1'
#
loop_
_entity.id
_entity.type
_entity.pdbx_description
1 polymer ?
#
loop_
_entity_poly.entity_id
_entity_poly.type
_entity_poly.pdbx_seq_one_letter_code
_entity_poly.pdbx_strand_id
1 'polypeptide(L)'
;MKAKDFDRKFDEGKEDIIEDLDLSTARRVNRDQKRINVDFPTWVVDSLDREAARIGVTRQSIIKVWLVERLKAEAGTAPYSPERGEAPIRRKGRETRP
;
A
#
# COMPACT_ATOMS: atom_id res chain seq x y z
N MET A 1 -22.48 19.07 -1.02
CA MET A 1 -22.40 20.41 -0.36
C MET A 1 -21.31 21.27 -1.00
N LYS A 2 -21.19 22.56 -0.66
CA LYS A 2 -20.02 23.37 -1.05
C LYS A 2 -18.81 22.98 -0.18
N ALA A 3 -17.60 22.94 -0.74
CA ALA A 3 -16.38 22.51 -0.04
C ALA A 3 -16.15 23.21 1.31
N LYS A 4 -16.48 24.50 1.39
CA LYS A 4 -16.32 25.29 2.63
C LYS A 4 -17.22 24.83 3.79
N ASP A 5 -18.39 24.26 3.48
CA ASP A 5 -19.30 23.74 4.49
C ASP A 5 -18.89 22.34 4.95
N PHE A 6 -18.21 21.58 4.08
CA PHE A 6 -17.62 20.28 4.41
C PHE A 6 -16.42 20.44 5.35
N ASP A 7 -15.46 21.32 5.02
CA ASP A 7 -14.26 21.56 5.82
C ASP A 7 -14.62 21.99 7.26
N ARG A 8 -15.59 22.90 7.40
CA ARG A 8 -16.05 23.36 8.72
C ARG A 8 -16.66 22.22 9.55
N LYS A 9 -17.48 21.35 8.95
CA LYS A 9 -18.07 20.21 9.67
C LYS A 9 -17.01 19.17 10.05
N PHE A 10 -16.01 18.95 9.18
CA PHE A 10 -14.87 18.07 9.42
C PHE A 10 -14.01 18.55 10.59
N ASP A 11 -13.67 19.84 10.63
CA ASP A 11 -12.85 20.43 11.68
C ASP A 11 -13.59 20.54 13.03
N GLU A 12 -14.91 20.70 13.01
CA GLU A 12 -15.74 20.80 14.23
C GLU A 12 -16.03 19.44 14.88
N GLY A 13 -15.66 18.32 14.25
CA GLY A 13 -15.85 16.95 14.77
C GLY A 13 -17.32 16.60 15.04
N LYS A 14 -18.25 17.35 14.44
CA LYS A 14 -19.69 17.20 14.61
C LYS A 14 -20.26 16.60 13.34
N GLU A 15 -20.97 15.50 13.55
CA GLU A 15 -21.75 14.72 12.59
C GLU A 15 -20.92 13.69 11.81
N ASP A 16 -21.49 12.49 11.66
CA ASP A 16 -20.99 11.42 10.81
C ASP A 16 -21.04 11.88 9.33
N ILE A 17 -20.01 12.60 8.90
CA ILE A 17 -19.79 13.11 7.52
C ILE A 17 -19.81 11.98 6.47
N ILE A 18 -19.81 10.73 6.92
CA ILE A 18 -20.01 9.51 6.13
C ILE A 18 -21.33 9.54 5.36
N GLU A 19 -22.38 10.15 5.90
CA GLU A 19 -23.70 10.23 5.23
C GLU A 19 -23.71 11.22 4.04
N ASP A 20 -22.78 12.20 4.03
CA ASP A 20 -22.62 13.19 2.97
C ASP A 20 -21.61 12.76 1.89
N LEU A 21 -20.89 11.65 2.11
CA LEU A 21 -19.91 11.08 1.18
C LEU A 21 -20.61 10.17 0.16
N ASP A 22 -20.45 10.48 -1.13
CA ASP A 22 -20.83 9.56 -2.20
C ASP A 22 -19.84 8.38 -2.25
N LEU A 23 -20.13 7.36 -1.44
CA LEU A 23 -19.35 6.13 -1.34
C LEU A 23 -19.60 5.17 -2.50
N SER A 24 -20.43 5.51 -3.50
CA SER A 24 -20.70 4.65 -4.65
C SER A 24 -19.44 4.30 -5.46
N THR A 25 -18.41 5.15 -5.37
CA THR A 25 -17.10 4.97 -6.00
C THR A 25 -15.98 4.65 -5.00
N ALA A 26 -16.29 4.53 -3.71
CA ALA A 26 -15.30 4.24 -2.67
C ALA A 26 -14.76 2.81 -2.82
N ARG A 27 -13.63 2.68 -3.52
CA ARG A 27 -12.95 1.40 -3.73
C ARG A 27 -11.78 1.27 -2.75
N ARG A 28 -11.76 0.19 -1.97
CA ARG A 28 -10.55 -0.19 -1.22
C ARG A 28 -9.50 -0.70 -2.21
N VAL A 29 -8.57 0.17 -2.56
CA VAL A 29 -7.38 -0.15 -3.35
C VAL A 29 -6.51 -1.12 -2.53
N ASN A 30 -5.83 -2.07 -3.20
CA ASN A 30 -5.15 -3.26 -2.61
C ASN A 30 -6.03 -4.50 -2.29
N ARG A 31 -7.26 -4.58 -2.78
CA ARG A 31 -8.10 -5.81 -2.66
C ARG A 31 -7.76 -6.91 -3.68
N ASP A 32 -7.13 -6.55 -4.79
CA ASP A 32 -6.93 -7.48 -5.90
C ASP A 32 -5.69 -8.36 -5.68
N GLN A 33 -5.91 -9.63 -5.32
CA GLN A 33 -4.84 -10.61 -5.15
C GLN A 33 -4.44 -11.21 -6.49
N LYS A 34 -3.16 -11.12 -6.86
CA LYS A 34 -2.59 -11.82 -8.01
C LYS A 34 -1.82 -13.06 -7.55
N ARG A 35 -2.21 -14.23 -8.05
CA ARG A 35 -1.45 -15.48 -7.81
C ARG A 35 -0.21 -15.51 -8.68
N ILE A 36 0.91 -15.91 -8.09
CA ILE A 36 2.17 -16.20 -8.78
C ILE A 36 2.62 -17.62 -8.41
N ASN A 37 3.26 -18.30 -9.35
CA ASN A 37 3.89 -19.60 -9.12
C ASN A 37 5.41 -19.41 -9.15
N VAL A 38 6.12 -20.01 -8.22
CA VAL A 38 7.58 -19.92 -8.08
C VAL A 38 8.11 -21.27 -7.62
N ASP A 39 9.16 -21.74 -8.27
CA ASP A 39 9.87 -22.95 -7.88
C ASP A 39 11.11 -22.60 -7.04
N PHE A 40 11.36 -23.41 -6.01
CA PHE A 40 12.51 -23.27 -5.11
C PHE A 40 13.29 -24.59 -5.04
N PRO A 41 14.63 -24.56 -4.97
CA PRO A 41 15.43 -25.74 -4.64
C PRO A 41 14.99 -26.35 -3.30
N THR A 42 15.08 -27.67 -3.16
CA THR A 42 14.64 -28.39 -1.95
C THR A 42 15.24 -27.82 -0.66
N TRP A 43 16.55 -27.51 -0.67
CA TRP A 43 17.24 -26.97 0.51
C TRP A 43 16.69 -25.61 0.96
N VAL A 44 16.16 -24.81 0.04
CA VAL A 44 15.50 -23.53 0.38
C VAL A 44 14.17 -23.81 1.07
N VAL A 45 13.38 -24.74 0.53
CA VAL A 45 12.08 -25.12 1.11
C VAL A 45 12.26 -25.66 2.52
N ASP A 46 13.22 -26.55 2.73
CA ASP A 46 13.53 -27.11 4.04
C ASP A 46 13.95 -26.02 5.05
N SER A 47 14.72 -25.04 4.59
CA SER A 47 15.15 -23.91 5.42
C SER A 47 13.96 -23.01 5.79
N LEU A 48 13.06 -22.74 4.84
CA LEU A 48 11.82 -21.98 5.08
C LEU A 48 10.90 -22.69 6.06
N ASP A 49 10.78 -24.02 5.98
CA ASP A 49 9.96 -24.81 6.89
C ASP A 49 10.45 -24.77 8.32
N ARG A 50 11.76 -24.93 8.52
CA ARG A 50 12.38 -24.85 9.85
C ARG A 50 12.10 -23.50 10.49
N GLU A 51 12.23 -22.43 9.71
CA GLU A 51 12.03 -21.08 10.21
C GLU A 51 10.55 -20.76 10.46
N ALA A 52 9.66 -21.20 9.56
CA ALA A 52 8.23 -21.09 9.75
C ALA A 52 7.76 -21.81 11.03
N ALA A 53 8.28 -23.03 11.27
CA ALA A 53 8.01 -23.80 12.49
C ALA A 53 8.55 -23.10 13.74
N ARG A 54 9.76 -22.54 13.68
CA ARG A 54 10.40 -21.81 14.80
C ARG A 54 9.58 -20.60 15.23
N ILE A 55 8.96 -19.89 14.29
CA ILE A 55 8.15 -18.69 14.54
C ILE A 55 6.66 -19.05 14.78
N GLY A 56 6.24 -20.27 14.45
CA GLY A 56 4.87 -20.74 14.61
C GLY A 56 3.92 -20.24 13.52
N VAL A 57 4.41 -20.09 12.29
CA VAL A 57 3.63 -19.63 11.13
C VAL A 57 3.71 -20.61 9.98
N THR A 58 2.88 -20.43 8.96
CA THR A 58 2.96 -21.24 7.73
C THR A 58 4.09 -20.77 6.81
N ARG A 59 4.62 -21.66 5.97
CA ARG A 59 5.58 -21.32 4.91
C ARG A 59 5.11 -20.16 4.03
N GLN A 60 3.83 -20.14 3.68
CA GLN A 60 3.23 -19.06 2.87
C GLN A 60 3.26 -17.71 3.61
N SER A 61 3.01 -17.71 4.92
CA SER A 61 3.04 -16.50 5.73
C SER A 61 4.45 -15.91 5.83
N ILE A 62 5.46 -16.75 6.10
CA ILE A 62 6.85 -16.27 6.23
C ILE A 62 7.38 -15.72 4.90
N ILE A 63 7.08 -16.38 3.77
CA ILE A 63 7.43 -15.89 2.42
C ILE A 63 6.84 -14.50 2.18
N LYS A 64 5.57 -14.30 2.52
CA LYS A 64 4.90 -13.00 2.33
C LYS A 64 5.55 -11.88 3.14
N VAL A 65 5.84 -12.13 4.42
CA VAL A 65 6.44 -11.14 5.32
C VAL A 65 7.82 -10.74 4.82
N TRP A 66 8.69 -11.73 4.57
CA TRP A 66 10.06 -11.48 4.12
C TRP A 66 10.13 -10.78 2.77
N LEU A 67 9.24 -11.14 1.83
CA LEU A 67 9.19 -10.47 0.53
C LEU A 67 8.85 -8.98 0.70
N VAL A 68 7.86 -8.65 1.53
CA VAL A 68 7.49 -7.25 1.80
C VAL A 68 8.62 -6.50 2.49
N GLU A 69 9.28 -7.12 3.48
CA GLU A 69 10.42 -6.52 4.18
C GLU A 69 11.60 -6.26 3.25
N ARG A 70 11.95 -7.23 2.39
CA ARG A 70 13.02 -7.09 1.42
C ARG A 70 12.74 -5.98 0.41
N LEU A 71 11.50 -5.91 -0.09
CA LEU A 71 11.07 -4.85 -1.01
C LEU A 71 11.12 -3.46 -0.35
N LYS A 72 10.74 -3.35 0.93
CA LYS A 72 10.86 -2.10 1.70
C LYS A 72 12.32 -1.67 1.86
N ALA A 73 13.21 -2.62 2.17
CA ALA A 73 14.63 -2.36 2.36
C ALA A 73 15.30 -1.86 1.07
N GLU A 74 14.93 -2.43 -0.09
CA GLU A 74 15.46 -2.01 -1.40
C GLU A 74 14.89 -0.68 -1.90
N ALA A 75 13.58 -0.44 -1.71
CA ALA A 75 12.93 0.75 -2.25
C ALA A 75 13.22 2.04 -1.45
N GLY A 76 13.84 1.96 -0.27
CA GLY A 76 14.04 3.10 0.64
C GLY A 76 12.73 3.78 1.10
N THR A 77 11.58 3.23 0.69
CA THR A 77 10.22 3.71 0.91
C THR A 77 9.26 2.53 0.95
N ALA A 78 8.06 2.72 1.51
CA ALA A 78 7.04 1.68 1.62
C ALA A 78 6.75 1.03 0.24
N PRO A 79 6.34 -0.25 0.18
CA PRO A 79 6.03 -0.93 -1.07
C PRO A 79 5.00 -0.10 -1.83
N TYR A 80 5.07 -0.12 -3.16
CA TYR A 80 4.14 0.58 -4.04
C TYR A 80 2.70 0.41 -3.52
N SER A 81 2.15 1.52 -3.02
CA SER A 81 0.75 1.65 -2.69
C SER A 81 0.12 2.43 -3.83
N PRO A 82 -0.86 1.89 -4.56
CA PRO A 82 -1.52 2.59 -5.67
C PRO A 82 -2.19 3.90 -5.23
N GLU A 83 -2.39 4.10 -3.92
CA GLU A 83 -2.85 5.34 -3.29
C GLU A 83 -1.89 6.52 -3.51
N ARG A 84 -0.58 6.27 -3.71
CA ARG A 84 0.43 7.30 -3.99
C ARG A 84 0.57 7.56 -5.50
N GLY A 85 -0.57 7.61 -6.18
CA GLY A 85 -0.70 7.84 -7.62
C GLY A 85 -0.56 9.30 -8.06
N GLU A 86 -0.16 10.22 -7.17
CA GLU A 86 0.34 11.53 -7.59
C GLU A 86 1.87 11.52 -7.55
N ALA A 87 2.47 11.26 -8.71
CA ALA A 87 3.88 11.54 -8.91
C ALA A 87 4.16 13.00 -8.52
N PRO A 88 5.28 13.30 -7.83
CA PRO A 88 5.64 14.68 -7.57
C PRO A 88 5.76 15.40 -8.91
N ILE A 89 4.92 16.41 -9.12
CA ILE A 89 4.97 17.29 -10.29
C ILE A 89 6.43 17.75 -10.43
N ARG A 90 7.15 17.22 -11.44
CA ARG A 90 8.42 17.81 -11.86
C ARG A 90 8.10 19.25 -12.25
N ARG A 91 8.42 20.20 -11.39
CA ARG A 91 8.42 21.63 -11.74
C ARG A 91 9.39 21.79 -12.90
N LYS A 92 8.87 21.79 -14.13
CA LYS A 92 9.64 22.18 -15.31
C LYS A 92 10.07 23.62 -15.04
N GLY A 93 11.39 23.82 -14.95
CA GLY A 93 11.98 25.12 -14.66
C GLY A 93 11.38 26.18 -15.56
N ARG A 94 11.12 27.36 -14.99
CA ARG A 94 10.93 28.58 -15.76
C ARG A 94 12.19 28.79 -16.58
N GLU A 95 12.14 28.42 -17.84
CA GLU A 95 13.06 28.90 -18.85
C GLU A 95 12.59 30.33 -19.19
N THR A 96 13.17 31.31 -18.50
CA THR A 96 13.08 32.71 -18.92
C THR A 96 13.89 32.86 -20.19
N ARG A 97 13.23 32.93 -21.34
CA ARG A 97 13.84 33.50 -22.55
C ARG A 97 13.89 35.03 -22.40
N PRO A 98 15.01 35.68 -22.73
CA PRO A 98 14.98 37.07 -23.16
C PRO A 98 14.32 37.21 -24.53
#